data_AF-A0A091ATC6-F1
#
_entry.id   AF-A0A091ATC6-F1
#
_cell.length_a   1.000
_cell.length_b   1.000
_cell.length_c   1.000
_cell.angle_alpha   90.00
_cell.angle_beta   90.00
_cell.angle_gamma   90.00
#
_symmetry.space_group_name_H-M   'P 1'
#
loop_
_entity.id
_entity.type
_entity.pdbx_description
1 polymer ?
#
loop_
_entity_poly.entity_id
_entity_poly.type
_entity_poly.pdbx_seq_one_letter_code
_entity_poly.pdbx_strand_id
1 'polypeptide(L)' 'MTWWIWLIVAAVMAMSCAFFVMLSLSSLSAYGANYHSFTPRQRFMGKALYLGSFAAAIASALAGALAVFLMLRPLWS' A
#
# COMPACT_ATOMS: atom_id res chain seq x y z
N MET A 1 1.99 26.30 -4.24
CA MET A 1 1.05 25.17 -4.24
C MET A 1 0.19 25.25 -2.99
N THR A 2 -1.13 25.17 -3.14
CA THR A 2 -2.12 25.33 -2.05
C THR A 2 -2.14 24.11 -1.13
N TRP A 3 -2.24 24.33 0.19
CA TRP A 3 -2.22 23.29 1.23
C TRP A 3 -3.29 22.20 1.04
N TRP A 4 -4.44 22.53 0.47
CA TRP A 4 -5.51 21.60 0.13
C TRP A 4 -5.10 20.50 -0.86
N ILE A 5 -4.14 20.76 -1.75
CA ILE A 5 -3.65 19.75 -2.71
C ILE A 5 -2.93 18.63 -1.97
N TRP A 6 -2.12 18.96 -0.97
CA TRP A 6 -1.42 17.98 -0.15
C TRP A 6 -2.37 17.13 0.70
N LEU A 7 -3.50 17.70 1.15
CA LEU A 7 -4.55 16.95 1.80
C LEU A 7 -5.19 15.91 0.89
N ILE A 8 -5.53 16.30 -0.35
CA ILE A 8 -6.10 15.36 -1.33
C ILE A 8 -5.10 14.23 -1.63
N VAL A 9 -3.83 14.56 -1.83
CA VAL A 9 -2.78 13.56 -2.04
C VAL A 9 -2.67 12.62 -0.84
N ALA A 10 -2.63 13.16 0.39
CA ALA A 10 -2.57 12.35 1.60
C ALA A 10 -3.79 11.42 1.73
N ALA A 11 -4.99 11.90 1.44
CA ALA A 11 -6.22 11.11 1.47
C ALA A 11 -6.20 9.97 0.43
N VAL A 12 -5.80 10.27 -0.80
CA VAL A 12 -5.67 9.25 -1.86
C VAL A 12 -4.62 8.20 -1.48
N MET A 13 -3.45 8.63 -0.97
CA MET A 13 -2.40 7.73 -0.53
C MET A 13 -2.83 6.85 0.64
N ALA A 14 -3.60 7.38 1.59
CA ALA A 14 -4.16 6.62 2.70
C ALA A 14 -5.16 5.55 2.21
N MET A 15 -6.04 5.90 1.26
CA MET A 15 -6.97 4.94 0.65
C MET A 15 -6.24 3.85 -0.14
N SER A 16 -5.23 4.22 -0.94
CA SER A 16 -4.40 3.25 -1.66
C SER A 16 -3.66 2.32 -0.70
N CYS A 17 -3.09 2.86 0.38
CA CYS A 17 -2.45 2.07 1.42
C CYS A 17 -3.43 1.05 2.02
N ALA A 18 -4.62 1.49 2.46
CA ALA A 18 -5.63 0.61 3.02
C ALA A 18 -6.04 -0.53 2.06
N PHE A 19 -6.22 -0.19 0.77
CA PHE A 19 -6.52 -1.17 -0.27
C PHE A 19 -5.39 -2.20 -0.43
N PHE A 20 -4.13 -1.75 -0.53
CA PHE A 20 -2.99 -2.62 -0.73
C PHE A 20 -2.68 -3.50 0.49
N VAL A 21 -2.88 -2.99 1.71
CA VAL A 21 -2.78 -3.79 2.93
C VAL A 21 -3.82 -4.90 2.92
N MET A 22 -5.09 -4.59 2.61
CA MET A 22 -6.14 -5.60 2.53
C MET A 22 -5.87 -6.65 1.44
N LEU A 23 -5.39 -6.21 0.27
CA LEU A 23 -5.00 -7.11 -0.81
C LEU A 23 -3.84 -8.03 -0.40
N SER A 24 -2.86 -7.50 0.33
CA SER A 24 -1.72 -8.28 0.83
C SER A 24 -2.17 -9.33 1.85
N LEU A 25 -2.99 -8.96 2.83
CA LEU A 25 -3.52 -9.89 3.83
C LEU A 25 -4.40 -10.97 3.19
N SER A 26 -5.26 -10.59 2.24
CA SER A 26 -6.15 -11.52 1.54
C SER A 26 -5.39 -12.49 0.63
N SER A 27 -4.37 -12.00 -0.08
CA SER A 27 -3.54 -12.85 -0.94
C SER A 27 -2.61 -13.75 -0.13
N LEU A 28 -2.09 -13.29 1.02
CA LEU A 28 -1.30 -14.09 1.94
C LEU A 28 -2.12 -15.24 2.54
N SER A 29 -3.34 -14.97 2.99
CA SER A 29 -4.21 -16.00 3.56
C SER A 29 -4.59 -17.06 2.51
N ALA A 30 -4.94 -16.63 1.29
CA ALA A 30 -5.24 -17.54 0.19
C ALA A 30 -4.02 -18.36 -0.24
N TYR A 31 -2.83 -17.74 -0.28
CA TYR A 31 -1.58 -18.41 -0.61
C TYR A 31 -1.18 -19.44 0.45
N GLY A 32 -1.29 -19.10 1.74
CA GLY A 32 -0.99 -20.00 2.84
C GLY A 32 -1.94 -21.20 2.88
N ALA A 33 -3.26 -20.95 2.75
CA ALA A 33 -4.27 -21.99 2.81
C ALA A 33 -4.17 -23.01 1.66
N ASN A 34 -3.77 -22.57 0.47
CA ASN A 34 -3.77 -23.41 -0.73
C ASN A 34 -2.36 -23.71 -1.26
N TYR A 35 -1.31 -23.47 -0.46
CA TYR A 35 0.08 -23.57 -0.91
C TYR A 35 0.38 -24.93 -1.56
N HIS A 36 -0.04 -26.02 -0.91
CA HIS A 36 0.21 -27.38 -1.39
C HIS A 36 -0.59 -27.74 -2.63
N SER A 37 -1.78 -27.15 -2.82
CA SER A 37 -2.66 -27.38 -3.96
C SER A 37 -2.28 -26.58 -5.21
N PHE A 38 -1.44 -25.54 -5.06
CA PHE A 38 -1.00 -24.72 -6.18
C PHE A 38 0.12 -25.36 -7.00
N THR A 39 -0.01 -25.21 -8.32
CA THR A 39 1.10 -25.45 -9.26
C THR A 39 2.27 -24.49 -8.98
N PRO A 40 3.51 -24.83 -9.40
CA PRO A 40 4.67 -23.96 -9.18
C PRO A 40 4.48 -22.53 -9.69
N ARG A 41 3.81 -22.36 -10.85
CA ARG A 41 3.49 -21.05 -11.42
C ARG A 41 2.53 -20.26 -10.53
N GLN A 42 1.47 -20.90 -10.04
CA GLN A 42 0.50 -20.26 -9.14
C GLN A 42 1.15 -19.86 -7.81
N ARG A 43 2.08 -20.67 -7.28
CA ARG A 43 2.84 -20.31 -6.09
C ARG A 43 3.67 -19.05 -6.30
N PHE A 44 4.37 -18.94 -7.42
CA PHE A 44 5.13 -17.74 -7.75
C PHE A 44 4.22 -16.51 -7.87
N MET A 45 3.09 -16.63 -8.59
CA MET A 45 2.14 -15.53 -8.75
C MET A 45 1.51 -15.11 -7.42
N GLY A 46 1.07 -16.05 -6.58
CA GLY A 46 0.53 -15.75 -5.25
C GLY A 46 1.55 -15.10 -4.32
N LYS A 47 2.80 -15.59 -4.35
CA LYS A 47 3.92 -14.98 -3.61
C LYS A 47 4.22 -13.56 -4.08
N ALA A 48 4.28 -13.35 -5.40
CA ALA A 48 4.52 -12.03 -5.99
C ALA A 48 3.39 -11.05 -5.66
N LEU A 49 2.13 -11.52 -5.67
CA LEU A 49 0.98 -10.69 -5.35
C LEU A 49 1.00 -10.22 -3.89
N TYR A 50 1.23 -11.10 -2.91
CA TYR A 50 1.24 -10.68 -1.50
C TYR A 50 2.42 -9.75 -1.18
N LEU A 51 3.62 -10.07 -1.69
CA LEU A 51 4.81 -9.24 -1.46
C LEU A 51 4.70 -7.91 -2.21
N GLY A 52 4.23 -7.93 -3.45
CA GLY A 52 4.08 -6.74 -4.27
C GLY A 52 3.04 -5.78 -3.70
N SER A 53 1.88 -6.30 -3.28
CA SER A 53 0.86 -5.47 -2.60
C SER A 53 1.35 -4.95 -1.25
N PHE A 54 2.11 -5.73 -0.48
CA PHE A 54 2.70 -5.24 0.77
C PHE A 54 3.70 -4.10 0.54
N ALA A 55 4.59 -4.26 -0.44
CA ALA A 55 5.55 -3.21 -0.81
C ALA A 55 4.85 -1.95 -1.31
N ALA A 56 3.79 -2.10 -2.12
CA ALA A 56 2.97 -0.99 -2.57
C ALA A 56 2.27 -0.27 -1.41
N ALA A 57 1.76 -1.01 -0.42
CA ALA A 57 1.18 -0.43 0.79
C ALA A 57 2.20 0.43 1.56
N ILE A 58 3.42 -0.06 1.76
CA ILE A 58 4.49 0.71 2.41
C ILE A 58 4.83 1.96 1.61
N ALA A 59 4.95 1.86 0.29
CA ALA A 59 5.23 3.00 -0.56
C ALA A 59 4.12 4.06 -0.47
N SER A 60 2.84 3.65 -0.50
CA SER A 60 1.70 4.55 -0.31
C SER A 60 1.69 5.18 1.09
N ALA A 61 2.03 4.44 2.14
CA ALA A 61 2.13 4.97 3.50
C ALA A 61 3.21 6.06 3.61
N LEU A 62 4.40 5.81 3.05
CA LEU A 62 5.50 6.78 3.03
C LEU A 62 5.15 8.03 2.21
N ALA A 63 4.52 7.85 1.05
CA ALA A 63 4.05 8.96 0.22
C ALA A 63 2.98 9.81 0.94
N GLY A 64 2.04 9.16 1.64
CA GLY A 64 1.04 9.84 2.47
C GLY A 64 1.69 10.63 3.61
N ALA A 65 2.64 10.05 4.33
CA ALA A 65 3.37 10.72 5.40
C ALA A 65 4.15 11.95 4.89
N LEU A 66 4.79 11.83 3.73
CA LEU A 66 5.50 12.93 3.09
C LEU A 66 4.54 14.05 2.64
N ALA A 67 3.36 13.71 2.11
CA ALA A 67 2.34 14.69 1.76
C ALA A 67 1.84 15.47 2.98
N VAL A 68 1.62 14.79 4.11
CA VAL A 68 1.26 15.44 5.39
C VAL A 68 2.38 16.35 5.88
N PHE A 69 3.64 15.90 5.82
CA PHE A 69 4.79 16.72 6.21
C PHE A 69 4.87 18.01 5.38
N LEU A 70 4.74 17.91 4.05
CA LEU A 70 4.76 19.07 3.15
C LEU A 70 3.56 20.01 3.34
N MET A 71 2.41 19.48 3.75
CA MET A 71 1.24 20.27 4.14
C MET A 71 1.51 21.10 5.41
N LEU A 72 2.17 20.52 6.42
CA LEU A 72 2.43 21.15 7.71
C LEU A 72 3.64 22.09 7.71
N ARG A 73 4.61 21.86 6.81
CA ARG A 73 5.84 22.66 6.71
C ARG A 73 5.64 24.19 6.70
N PRO A 74 4.64 24.76 6.00
CA PRO A 74 4.42 26.21 5.97
C PRO A 74 3.88 26.79 7.28
N LEU A 75 3.42 25.96 8.23
CA LEU A 75 2.95 26.41 9.54
C LEU A 75 4.12 26.67 10.51
N TRP A 76 5.31 26.16 10.18
CA TRP A 76 6.51 26.24 11.03
C TRP A 76 7.55 27.22 10.49
N SER A 77 7.31 27.82 9.31
CA SER A 77 8.14 28.84 8.66
C SER A 77 7.50 30.21 8.75
#